data_AF-A0A101WYZ0-F1
#
_entry.id   AF-A0A101WYZ0-F1
#
_cell.length_a   1.000
_cell.length_b   1.000
_cell.length_c   1.000
_cell.angle_alpha   90.00
_cell.angle_beta   90.00
_cell.angle_gamma   90.00
#
_symmetry.space_group_name_H-M   'P 1'
#
loop_
_entity.id
_entity.type
_entity.pdbx_description
1 polymer ?
#
loop_
_entity_poly.entity_id
_entity_poly.type
_entity_poly.pdbx_seq_one_letter_code
_entity_poly.pdbx_strand_id
1 'polypeptide(L)'
;MYIPRLMCTQHPDSAIKVSTAEEVEEAAVAYLAYGCDEVMVDYVGKATPYSQPRDIAAKAISLGIPLGERYFITPRIPSPRLEDFERSMLALEASRLPTATRGKSQM
;
A
#
# COMPACT_ATOMS: atom_id res chain seq x y z
N MET A 1 -18.17 10.16 8.08
CA MET A 1 -17.17 9.09 7.91
C MET A 1 -17.16 8.72 6.44
N TYR A 2 -16.02 8.83 5.77
CA TYR A 2 -15.89 8.44 4.37
C TYR A 2 -15.65 6.93 4.30
N ILE A 3 -16.29 6.25 3.35
CA ILE A 3 -16.11 4.81 3.11
C ILE A 3 -15.53 4.67 1.70
N PRO A 4 -14.31 4.10 1.56
CA PRO A 4 -13.72 3.89 0.24
C PRO A 4 -14.60 2.96 -0.60
N ARG A 5 -14.73 3.27 -1.89
CA ARG A 5 -15.58 2.52 -2.83
C ARG A 5 -14.77 1.73 -3.84
N LEU A 6 -13.59 2.24 -4.22
CA LEU A 6 -12.73 1.65 -5.23
C LEU A 6 -11.36 1.32 -4.65
N MET A 7 -11.05 0.03 -4.57
CA MET A 7 -9.73 -0.48 -4.17
C MET A 7 -8.99 -1.05 -5.38
N CYS A 8 -7.80 -0.53 -5.66
CA CYS A 8 -6.87 -1.14 -6.61
C CYS A 8 -6.03 -2.21 -5.90
N THR A 9 -5.85 -3.37 -6.53
CA THR A 9 -5.15 -4.52 -5.92
C THR A 9 -3.98 -4.99 -6.78
N GLN A 10 -3.04 -5.69 -6.15
CA GLN A 10 -1.85 -6.23 -6.81
C GLN A 10 -2.04 -7.70 -7.25
N HIS A 11 -3.26 -8.07 -7.66
CA HIS A 11 -3.49 -9.40 -8.21
C HIS A 11 -2.73 -9.57 -9.53
N PRO A 12 -2.14 -10.75 -9.81
CA PRO A 12 -1.39 -11.01 -11.03
C PRO A 12 -2.30 -11.51 -12.17
N ASP A 13 -3.47 -10.89 -12.35
CA ASP A 13 -4.49 -11.26 -13.34
C ASP A 13 -4.45 -10.40 -14.63
N SER A 14 -3.58 -9.38 -14.66
CA SER A 14 -3.28 -8.60 -15.86
C SER A 14 -2.37 -9.35 -16.84
N ALA A 15 -2.57 -9.12 -18.15
CA ALA A 15 -1.66 -9.59 -19.19
C ALA A 15 -0.29 -8.87 -19.15
N ILE A 16 -0.23 -7.66 -18.59
CA ILE A 16 0.99 -6.88 -18.41
C ILE A 16 1.46 -7.08 -16.97
N LYS A 17 2.72 -7.50 -16.81
CA LYS A 17 3.34 -7.67 -15.49
C LYS A 17 3.85 -6.33 -14.98
N VAL A 18 3.56 -6.04 -13.73
CA VAL A 18 4.12 -4.91 -12.98
C VAL A 18 5.08 -5.48 -11.94
N SER A 19 6.30 -4.96 -11.88
CA SER A 19 7.29 -5.37 -10.88
C SER A 19 7.05 -4.66 -9.55
N THR A 20 7.60 -5.22 -8.46
CA THR A 20 7.50 -4.62 -7.13
C THR A 20 8.09 -3.21 -7.01
N ALA A 21 9.03 -2.86 -7.89
CA ALA A 21 9.61 -1.52 -7.97
C ALA A 21 8.66 -0.52 -8.67
N GLU A 22 7.89 -0.97 -9.66
CA GLU A 22 6.95 -0.13 -10.42
C GLU A 22 5.66 0.13 -9.63
N GLU A 23 5.30 -0.76 -8.71
CA GLU A 23 4.07 -0.68 -7.91
C GLU A 23 3.94 0.59 -7.05
N VAL A 24 5.05 1.23 -6.69
CA VAL A 24 5.01 2.52 -5.98
C VAL A 24 4.44 3.62 -6.88
N GLU A 25 4.85 3.65 -8.15
CA GLU A 25 4.30 4.58 -9.14
C GLU A 25 2.88 4.17 -9.56
N GLU A 26 2.63 2.87 -9.70
CA GLU A 26 1.29 2.35 -10.01
C GLU A 26 0.26 2.78 -8.95
N ALA A 27 0.61 2.73 -7.66
CA ALA A 27 -0.27 3.18 -6.60
C ALA A 27 -0.63 4.68 -6.74
N ALA A 28 0.31 5.52 -7.16
CA ALA A 28 0.03 6.93 -7.45
C ALA A 28 -0.91 7.10 -8.65
N VAL A 29 -0.70 6.30 -9.72
CA VAL A 29 -1.60 6.27 -10.88
C VAL A 29 -3.00 5.80 -10.49
N ALA A 30 -3.14 4.82 -9.60
CA ALA A 30 -4.43 4.35 -9.11
C ALA A 30 -5.25 5.49 -8.48
N TYR A 31 -4.61 6.31 -7.64
CA TYR A 31 -5.26 7.47 -7.04
C TYR A 31 -5.60 8.57 -8.05
N LEU A 32 -4.67 8.91 -8.94
CA LEU A 32 -4.77 10.10 -9.79
C LEU A 32 -5.51 9.87 -11.11
N ALA A 33 -5.31 8.71 -11.74
CA ALA A 33 -5.83 8.41 -13.07
C ALA A 33 -7.05 7.48 -13.02
N TYR A 34 -7.05 6.48 -12.13
CA TYR A 34 -8.13 5.49 -12.05
C TYR A 34 -9.22 5.87 -11.04
N GLY A 35 -8.98 6.91 -10.23
CA GLY A 35 -9.94 7.38 -9.23
C GLY A 35 -10.17 6.38 -8.10
N CYS A 36 -9.19 5.53 -7.81
CA CYS A 36 -9.27 4.62 -6.68
C CYS A 36 -9.17 5.40 -5.36
N ASP A 37 -9.96 4.98 -4.38
CA ASP A 37 -9.93 5.54 -3.02
C ASP A 37 -8.91 4.79 -2.16
N GLU A 38 -8.50 3.59 -2.59
CA GLU A 38 -7.71 2.69 -1.79
C GLU A 38 -6.76 1.87 -2.66
N VAL A 39 -5.58 1.58 -2.14
CA VAL A 39 -4.64 0.63 -2.75
C VAL A 39 -4.30 -0.45 -1.75
N MET A 40 -4.30 -1.69 -2.22
CA MET A 40 -3.89 -2.85 -1.44
C MET A 40 -2.42 -3.17 -1.69
N VAL A 41 -1.64 -3.29 -0.62
CA VAL A 41 -0.26 -3.79 -0.67
C VAL A 41 -0.24 -5.26 -0.28
N ASP A 42 0.12 -6.14 -1.20
CA ASP A 42 0.02 -7.58 -1.00
C ASP A 42 1.30 -8.18 -0.42
N TYR A 43 1.28 -8.62 0.84
CA TYR A 43 2.35 -9.42 1.43
C TYR A 43 2.11 -10.94 1.33
N VAL A 44 0.99 -11.35 0.73
CA VAL A 44 0.58 -12.74 0.54
C VAL A 44 0.90 -13.18 -0.88
N GLY A 45 1.79 -14.16 -1.03
CA GLY A 45 2.14 -14.71 -2.35
C GLY A 45 2.97 -13.79 -3.24
N LYS A 46 3.47 -12.66 -2.73
CA LYS A 46 4.39 -11.76 -3.45
C LYS A 46 5.63 -11.41 -2.64
N ALA A 47 6.74 -11.17 -3.32
CA ALA A 47 8.01 -10.74 -2.70
C ALA A 47 8.03 -9.21 -2.46
N THR A 48 7.01 -8.72 -1.75
CA THR A 48 6.80 -7.29 -1.52
C THR A 48 7.89 -6.72 -0.60
N PRO A 49 8.58 -5.63 -1.00
CA PRO A 49 9.55 -4.98 -0.15
C PRO A 49 8.93 -4.53 1.17
N TYR A 50 9.66 -4.71 2.27
CA TYR A 50 9.23 -4.26 3.61
C TYR A 50 8.86 -2.76 3.61
N SER A 51 9.55 -1.94 2.83
CA SER A 51 9.30 -0.49 2.78
C SER A 51 8.13 -0.06 1.91
N GLN A 52 7.54 -0.94 1.09
CA GLN A 52 6.62 -0.52 0.03
C GLN A 52 5.44 0.35 0.54
N PRO A 53 4.76 0.04 1.65
CA PRO A 53 3.71 0.92 2.19
C PRO A 53 4.20 2.34 2.49
N ARG A 54 5.40 2.46 3.09
CA ARG A 54 6.02 3.76 3.39
C ARG A 54 6.36 4.51 2.12
N ASP A 55 6.89 3.81 1.13
CA ASP A 55 7.34 4.41 -0.13
C ASP A 55 6.13 4.89 -0.95
N ILE A 56 5.03 4.12 -0.98
CA ILE A 56 3.73 4.56 -1.51
C ILE A 56 3.22 5.79 -0.75
N ALA A 57 3.28 5.79 0.58
CA ALA A 57 2.82 6.91 1.38
C ALA A 57 3.65 8.18 1.13
N ALA A 58 4.97 8.06 1.06
CA ALA A 58 5.87 9.17 0.74
C ALA A 58 5.59 9.73 -0.66
N LYS A 59 5.40 8.85 -1.65
CA LYS A 59 5.02 9.25 -3.00
C LYS A 59 3.68 9.98 -3.02
N ALA A 60 2.65 9.44 -2.38
CA ALA A 60 1.34 10.06 -2.28
C ALA A 60 1.39 11.45 -1.62
N ILE A 61 2.14 11.60 -0.53
CA ILE A 61 2.38 12.89 0.14
C ILE A 61 3.07 13.87 -0.81
N SER A 62 4.09 13.44 -1.54
CA SER A 62 4.79 14.30 -2.51
C SER A 62 3.91 14.81 -3.65
N LEU A 63 2.83 14.09 -3.94
CA LEU A 63 1.82 14.43 -4.96
C LEU A 63 0.60 15.17 -4.38
N GLY A 64 0.59 15.47 -3.07
CA GLY A 64 -0.52 16.18 -2.41
C GLY A 64 -1.78 15.33 -2.20
N ILE A 65 -1.66 14.00 -2.20
CA ILE A 65 -2.79 13.08 -2.00
C ILE A 65 -3.11 12.96 -0.50
N PRO A 66 -4.32 13.35 -0.04
CA PRO A 66 -4.68 13.37 1.38
C PRO A 66 -4.99 11.97 1.92
N LEU A 67 -3.94 11.23 2.31
CA LEU A 67 -4.04 9.90 2.90
C LEU A 67 -4.74 9.92 4.27
N GLY A 68 -5.51 8.87 4.57
CA GLY A 68 -6.25 8.68 5.82
C GLY A 68 -7.52 9.52 5.96
N GLU A 69 -7.85 10.34 4.96
CA GLU A 69 -9.11 11.10 4.90
C GLU A 69 -10.00 10.56 3.78
N ARG A 70 -9.52 10.64 2.54
CA ARG A 70 -10.20 10.11 1.34
C ARG A 70 -9.46 8.97 0.67
N TYR A 71 -8.15 8.89 0.85
CA TYR A 71 -7.31 7.87 0.23
C TYR A 71 -6.67 6.96 1.27
N PHE A 72 -6.59 5.66 0.99
CA PHE A 72 -6.14 4.66 1.95
C PHE A 72 -5.10 3.72 1.34
N ILE A 73 -4.20 3.24 2.21
CA ILE A 73 -3.26 2.17 1.92
C ILE A 73 -3.61 1.04 2.88
N THR A 74 -3.97 -0.11 2.34
CA THR A 74 -4.45 -1.25 3.13
C THR A 74 -3.64 -2.50 2.83
N PRO A 75 -2.63 -2.82 3.67
CA PRO A 75 -1.83 -4.01 3.48
C PRO A 75 -2.64 -5.30 3.70
N ARG A 76 -2.48 -6.25 2.79
CA ARG A 76 -2.95 -7.63 2.92
C ARG A 76 -1.84 -8.45 3.56
N ILE A 77 -2.04 -8.83 4.81
CA ILE A 77 -1.04 -9.51 5.66
C ILE A 77 -1.20 -11.04 5.54
N PRO A 78 -0.10 -11.82 5.49
CA PRO A 78 -0.16 -13.27 5.51
C PRO A 78 -0.79 -13.82 6.78
N SER A 79 -1.46 -14.96 6.65
CA SER A 79 -2.08 -15.62 7.79
C SER A 79 -1.01 -16.40 8.57
N PRO A 80 -0.79 -16.15 9.87
CA PRO A 80 0.20 -16.90 10.66
C PRO A 80 -0.20 -18.36 10.89
N ARG A 81 -1.41 -18.77 10.47
CA ARG A 81 -1.85 -20.17 10.47
C ARG A 81 -1.49 -20.93 9.20
N LEU A 82 -1.30 -20.21 8.09
CA LEU A 82 -1.05 -20.77 6.76
C LEU A 82 0.37 -20.49 6.26
N GLU A 83 1.00 -19.43 6.77
CA GLU A 83 2.36 -18.99 6.49
C GLU A 83 3.13 -18.77 7.80
N ASP A 84 4.42 -18.47 7.70
CA ASP A 84 5.29 -18.24 8.86
C ASP A 84 4.83 -17.04 9.70
N PHE A 85 4.87 -17.22 11.02
CA PHE A 85 4.58 -16.15 11.98
C PHE A 85 5.45 -14.91 11.76
N GLU A 86 6.75 -15.11 11.49
CA GLU A 86 7.71 -14.02 11.26
C GLU A 86 7.33 -13.17 10.04
N ARG A 87 6.82 -13.78 8.96
CA ARG A 87 6.34 -13.06 7.79
C ARG A 87 5.13 -12.20 8.12
N SER A 88 4.24 -12.71 8.98
CA SER A 88 3.06 -11.99 9.46
C SER A 88 3.45 -10.80 10.33
N MET A 89 4.44 -10.97 11.23
CA MET A 89 4.94 -9.88 12.06
C MET A 89 5.64 -8.80 11.24
N LEU A 90 6.49 -9.20 10.28
CA LEU A 90 7.19 -8.27 9.39
C LEU A 90 6.20 -7.44 8.54
N ALA A 91 5.18 -8.08 7.97
CA ALA A 91 4.13 -7.39 7.22
C ALA A 91 3.27 -6.47 8.10
N LEU A 92 2.98 -6.90 9.34
CA LEU A 92 2.26 -6.07 10.32
C LEU A 92 3.08 -4.83 10.69
N GLU A 93 4.38 -4.96 10.92
CA GLU A 93 5.27 -3.84 11.20
C GLU A 93 5.35 -2.88 10.01
N ALA A 94 5.55 -3.42 8.80
CA ALA A 94 5.56 -2.65 7.56
C ALA A 94 4.28 -1.82 7.37
N SER A 95 3.11 -2.38 7.75
CA SER A 95 1.82 -1.69 7.64
C SER A 95 1.71 -0.43 8.51
N ARG A 96 2.54 -0.29 9.54
CA ARG A 96 2.57 0.89 10.43
C ARG A 96 3.51 1.99 9.96
N LEU A 97 4.46 1.70 9.07
CA LEU A 97 5.42 2.68 8.59
C LEU A 97 4.77 3.95 7.97
N PRO A 98 3.68 3.87 7.18
CA PRO A 98 3.01 5.05 6.63
C PRO A 98 2.52 6.04 7.68
N THR A 99 2.12 5.53 8.86
CA THR A 99 1.62 6.38 9.94
C THR A 99 2.77 7.13 10.63
N ALA A 100 3.94 6.50 10.75
CA ALA A 100 5.13 7.11 11.36
C ALA A 100 5.67 8.29 10.53
N THR A 101 5.51 8.26 9.20
CA THR A 101 5.92 9.37 8.32
C THR A 101 5.04 10.62 8.46
N ARG A 102 3.78 10.49 8.89
CA ARG A 102 2.85 11.61 9.03
C ARG A 102 3.28 12.61 10.12
N GLY A 103 3.94 12.12 11.17
CA GLY A 103 4.43 12.97 12.28
C GLY A 103 5.64 13.85 11.95
N LYS A 104 6.37 13.57 10.85
CA LYS A 104 7.56 14.35 10.46
C LYS A 104 7.25 15.50 9.50
N SER A 105 6.10 15.48 8.83
CA SER A 105 5.74 16.49 7.83
C SER A 105 4.93 17.66 8.40
N GLN A 106 4.69 17.66 9.72
CA GLN A 106 4.04 18.76 10.47
C GLN A 106 5.04 19.54 11.36
N MET A 107 6.35 19.35 11.17
CA MET A 107 7.42 20.11 11.82
C MET A 107 8.24 20.87 10.79
#